data_AF-W2C7K7-F1
#
_entry.id   AF-W2C7K7-F1
#
_cell.length_a   1.000
_cell.length_b   1.000
_cell.length_c   1.000
_cell.angle_alpha   90.00
_cell.angle_beta   90.00
_cell.angle_gamma   90.00
#
_symmetry.space_group_name_H-M   'P 1'
#
loop_
_entity.id
_entity.type
_entity.pdbx_description
1 polymer ?
#
loop_
_entity_poly.entity_id
_entity_poly.type
_entity_poly.pdbx_seq_one_letter_code
_entity_poly.pdbx_strand_id
1 'polypeptide(L)'
;MIAKISSSNSLAATLGYNFKKVEKHEASVLLVQGLFQAENGIYSRSQVLADMLQTIPPRCHTKKAVFHCSLNPHPDEKLSDEALSQIAREYMGALGYGGQPYIVFRHNDIPREHIHIVSLRVDSEGRKIGDRFERRRSKRITDALERKYGLIPSGHSQKKKNVSAQPSAVDIDAGDIKRQVAAAVQYVLGRYAFQSVGEMNLLLT
;
A
#
# COMPACT_ATOMS: atom_id res chain seq x y z
N MET A 1 8.02 -6.47 2.56
CA MET A 1 6.86 -5.75 2.09
C MET A 1 6.59 -4.70 3.14
N ILE A 2 6.35 -3.46 2.70
CA ILE A 2 6.01 -2.37 3.60
C ILE A 2 4.48 -2.25 3.61
N ALA A 3 3.87 -2.34 4.79
CA ALA A 3 2.45 -2.11 4.99
C ALA A 3 2.22 -0.70 5.54
N LYS A 4 1.35 0.08 4.90
CA LYS A 4 0.92 1.40 5.39
C LYS A 4 -0.57 1.39 5.68
N ILE A 5 -0.90 1.32 6.97
CA ILE A 5 -2.28 1.34 7.46
C ILE A 5 -2.72 2.78 7.74
N SER A 6 -3.93 3.10 7.31
CA SER A 6 -4.64 4.35 7.52
C SER A 6 -6.10 4.10 7.84
N SER A 7 -6.76 5.08 8.45
CA SER A 7 -8.19 5.03 8.74
C SER A 7 -8.87 6.31 8.31
N SER A 8 -10.05 6.17 7.71
CA SER A 8 -10.85 7.27 7.16
C SER A 8 -12.25 7.26 7.77
N ASN A 9 -12.91 8.42 7.73
CA ASN A 9 -14.34 8.56 8.04
C ASN A 9 -15.23 8.43 6.79
N SER A 10 -14.65 8.43 5.59
CA SER A 10 -15.39 8.41 4.32
C SER A 10 -15.02 7.20 3.49
N LEU A 11 -15.89 6.18 3.54
CA LEU A 11 -15.80 5.00 2.69
C LEU A 11 -15.96 5.39 1.21
N ALA A 12 -16.91 6.27 0.92
CA ALA A 12 -17.19 6.75 -0.43
C ALA A 12 -15.99 7.45 -1.08
N ALA A 13 -15.19 8.21 -0.30
CA ALA A 13 -13.98 8.86 -0.81
C ALA A 13 -12.85 7.85 -1.03
N THR A 14 -12.63 6.92 -0.08
CA THR A 14 -11.59 5.89 -0.21
C THR A 14 -11.85 4.95 -1.39
N LEU A 15 -13.08 4.47 -1.56
CA LEU A 15 -13.47 3.70 -2.74
C LEU A 15 -13.38 4.54 -4.01
N GLY A 16 -13.89 5.78 -3.98
CA GLY A 16 -13.88 6.68 -5.12
C GLY A 16 -12.48 6.94 -5.68
N TYR A 17 -11.48 7.11 -4.81
CA TYR A 17 -10.08 7.27 -5.24
C TYR A 17 -9.57 6.04 -5.99
N ASN A 18 -9.82 4.83 -5.47
CA ASN A 18 -9.33 3.59 -6.07
C ASN A 18 -10.06 3.27 -7.37
N PHE A 19 -11.40 3.39 -7.41
CA PHE A 19 -12.17 3.17 -8.63
C PHE A 19 -11.84 4.19 -9.72
N LYS A 20 -11.54 5.45 -9.37
CA LYS A 20 -11.06 6.44 -10.34
C LYS A 20 -9.75 6.02 -11.01
N LYS A 21 -8.86 5.32 -10.29
CA LYS A 21 -7.65 4.75 -10.90
C LYS A 21 -7.98 3.57 -11.82
N VAL A 22 -8.97 2.75 -11.47
CA VAL A 22 -9.45 1.66 -12.34
C VAL A 22 -10.01 2.23 -13.65
N GLU A 23 -10.84 3.27 -13.58
CA GLU A 23 -11.39 3.99 -14.75
C GLU A 23 -10.29 4.56 -15.65
N LYS A 24 -9.14 4.93 -15.08
CA LYS A 24 -7.98 5.45 -15.80
C LYS A 24 -7.00 4.38 -16.28
N HIS A 25 -7.29 3.10 -16.06
CA HIS A 25 -6.37 1.98 -16.31
C HIS A 25 -5.06 2.06 -15.52
N GLU A 26 -5.06 2.81 -14.41
CA GLU A 26 -3.95 2.92 -13.45
C GLU A 26 -4.03 1.87 -12.33
N ALA A 27 -5.16 1.15 -12.25
CA ALA A 27 -5.40 0.07 -11.30
C ALA A 27 -6.36 -1.00 -11.85
N SER A 28 -6.38 -2.17 -11.22
CA SER A 28 -7.37 -3.23 -11.45
C SER A 28 -7.94 -3.73 -10.13
N VAL A 29 -9.18 -4.25 -10.15
CA VAL A 29 -9.74 -4.97 -9.01
C VAL A 29 -9.16 -6.38 -9.01
N LEU A 30 -8.45 -6.71 -7.94
CA LEU A 30 -7.72 -7.97 -7.81
C LEU A 30 -8.52 -9.05 -7.07
N LEU A 31 -9.16 -8.66 -5.97
CA LEU A 31 -9.88 -9.57 -5.10
C LEU A 31 -11.02 -8.82 -4.41
N VAL A 32 -12.16 -9.49 -4.30
CA VAL A 32 -13.31 -9.05 -3.50
C VAL A 32 -13.71 -10.19 -2.56
N GLN A 33 -13.97 -9.86 -1.30
CA GLN A 33 -14.36 -10.81 -0.27
C GLN A 33 -15.56 -10.27 0.50
N GLY A 34 -16.56 -11.13 0.73
CA GLY A 34 -17.70 -10.80 1.59
C GLY A 34 -18.64 -9.72 1.03
N LEU A 35 -18.61 -9.48 -0.28
CA LEU A 35 -19.48 -8.55 -0.99
C LEU A 35 -20.27 -9.29 -2.07
N PHE A 36 -21.38 -8.71 -2.52
CA PHE A 36 -22.21 -9.31 -3.54
C PHE A 36 -21.44 -9.32 -4.87
N GLN A 37 -21.31 -10.49 -5.48
CA GLN A 37 -20.63 -10.65 -6.76
C GLN A 37 -21.65 -10.47 -7.88
N ALA A 38 -21.45 -9.47 -8.75
CA ALA A 38 -22.23 -9.34 -9.97
C ALA A 38 -21.92 -10.54 -10.90
N GLU A 39 -22.92 -11.00 -11.66
CA GLU A 39 -22.82 -12.18 -12.53
C GLU A 39 -21.69 -12.09 -13.57
N ASN A 40 -21.30 -10.88 -13.96
CA ASN A 40 -20.22 -10.62 -14.92
C ASN A 40 -18.83 -10.45 -14.28
N GLY A 41 -18.71 -10.53 -12.96
CA GLY A 41 -17.45 -10.32 -12.24
C GLY A 41 -16.93 -8.88 -12.24
N ILE A 42 -17.71 -7.91 -12.73
CA ILE A 42 -17.35 -6.49 -12.77
C ILE A 42 -17.91 -5.79 -11.54
N TYR A 43 -17.04 -5.10 -10.80
CA TYR A 43 -17.43 -4.35 -9.62
C TYR A 43 -17.53 -2.86 -9.93
N SER A 44 -18.65 -2.25 -9.60
CA SER A 44 -18.82 -0.80 -9.67
C SER A 44 -18.62 -0.16 -8.29
N ARG A 45 -18.20 1.12 -8.29
CA ARG A 45 -18.06 1.91 -7.05
C ARG A 45 -19.36 1.95 -6.25
N SER A 46 -20.49 2.18 -6.92
CA SER A 46 -21.80 2.31 -6.28
C SER A 46 -22.23 1.00 -5.60
N GLN A 47 -22.06 -0.13 -6.28
CA GLN A 47 -22.36 -1.45 -5.73
C GLN A 47 -21.50 -1.75 -4.50
N VAL A 48 -20.17 -1.65 -4.62
CA VAL A 48 -19.26 -1.95 -3.50
C VAL A 48 -19.51 -1.03 -2.31
N LEU A 49 -19.80 0.25 -2.56
CA LEU A 49 -20.18 1.19 -1.50
C LEU A 49 -21.48 0.77 -0.81
N ALA A 50 -22.52 0.45 -1.58
CA ALA A 50 -23.81 0.04 -1.03
C ALA A 50 -23.68 -1.23 -0.19
N ASP A 51 -23.02 -2.27 -0.72
CA ASP A 51 -22.81 -3.54 -0.04
C ASP A 51 -22.05 -3.35 1.28
N MET A 52 -20.94 -2.61 1.26
CA MET A 52 -20.18 -2.33 2.48
C MET A 52 -20.99 -1.52 3.50
N LEU A 53 -21.74 -0.51 3.07
CA LEU A 53 -22.57 0.28 3.99
C LEU A 53 -23.66 -0.56 4.67
N GLN A 54 -24.24 -1.54 3.96
CA GLN A 54 -25.25 -2.45 4.54
C GLN A 54 -24.67 -3.32 5.68
N THR A 55 -23.35 -3.57 5.67
CA THR A 55 -22.70 -4.33 6.75
C THR A 55 -22.39 -3.50 8.00
N ILE A 56 -22.55 -2.16 7.94
CA ILE A 56 -22.31 -1.28 9.08
C ILE A 56 -23.60 -1.13 9.90
N PRO A 57 -23.62 -1.55 11.17
CA PRO A 57 -24.80 -1.38 12.01
C PRO A 57 -25.11 0.11 12.29
N PRO A 58 -26.39 0.50 12.49
CA PRO A 58 -26.77 1.87 12.80
C PRO A 58 -26.07 2.45 14.03
N ARG A 59 -25.76 1.59 15.01
CA ARG A 59 -24.99 1.95 16.22
C ARG A 59 -23.51 1.66 16.00
N CYS A 60 -22.84 2.55 15.29
CA CYS A 60 -21.40 2.49 15.10
C CYS A 60 -20.68 3.34 16.15
N HIS A 61 -19.84 2.72 16.97
CA HIS A 61 -19.13 3.41 18.06
C HIS A 61 -17.87 4.16 17.61
N THR A 62 -17.59 4.25 16.31
CA THR A 62 -16.40 4.92 15.76
C THR A 62 -16.71 5.81 14.56
N LYS A 63 -16.17 7.03 14.55
CA LYS A 63 -16.24 7.93 13.38
C LYS A 63 -15.30 7.51 12.25
N LYS A 64 -14.27 6.69 12.54
CA LYS A 64 -13.27 6.20 11.57
C LYS A 64 -13.50 4.72 11.29
N ALA A 65 -14.62 4.42 10.64
CA ALA A 65 -15.06 3.06 10.37
C ALA A 65 -14.33 2.41 9.17
N VAL A 66 -13.54 3.16 8.39
CA VAL A 66 -12.83 2.62 7.24
C VAL A 66 -11.43 2.15 7.62
N PHE A 67 -11.10 0.92 7.25
CA PHE A 67 -9.75 0.40 7.20
C PHE A 67 -9.19 0.53 5.79
N HIS A 68 -8.01 1.14 5.65
CA HIS A 68 -7.31 1.20 4.38
C HIS A 68 -5.84 0.88 4.58
N CYS A 69 -5.33 -0.09 3.83
CA CYS A 69 -3.94 -0.51 3.91
C CYS A 69 -3.34 -0.62 2.51
N SER A 70 -2.16 -0.03 2.28
CA SER A 70 -1.34 -0.40 1.13
C SER A 70 -0.28 -1.42 1.52
N LEU A 71 -0.17 -2.50 0.74
CA LEU A 71 0.90 -3.48 0.85
C LEU A 71 1.83 -3.30 -0.35
N ASN A 72 3.11 -3.10 -0.05
CA ASN A 72 4.10 -2.70 -1.04
C ASN A 72 5.25 -3.73 -1.03
N PRO A 73 5.24 -4.73 -1.95
CA PRO A 73 6.35 -5.66 -2.19
C PRO A 73 7.66 -4.93 -2.53
N HIS A 74 8.81 -5.60 -2.51
CA HIS A 74 10.06 -4.93 -2.92
C HIS A 74 9.96 -4.43 -4.38
N PRO A 75 10.58 -3.30 -4.79
CA PRO A 75 10.49 -2.82 -6.17
C PRO A 75 10.95 -3.81 -7.24
N ASP A 76 11.87 -4.69 -6.89
CA ASP A 76 12.40 -5.72 -7.80
C ASP A 76 11.55 -6.99 -7.82
N GLU A 77 10.49 -7.07 -7.00
CA GLU A 77 9.58 -8.22 -6.97
C GLU A 77 8.45 -8.05 -7.98
N LYS A 78 8.23 -9.10 -8.77
CA LYS A 78 7.10 -9.20 -9.70
C LYS A 78 6.21 -10.33 -9.23
N LEU A 79 5.06 -9.99 -8.66
CA LEU A 79 4.11 -10.96 -8.13
C LEU A 79 2.94 -11.14 -9.09
N SER A 80 2.50 -12.39 -9.24
CA SER A 80 1.27 -12.67 -9.99
C SER A 80 0.04 -12.20 -9.22
N ASP A 81 -1.08 -12.05 -9.92
CA ASP A 81 -2.36 -11.69 -9.32
C ASP A 81 -2.81 -12.72 -8.27
N GLU A 82 -2.54 -14.00 -8.50
CA GLU A 82 -2.86 -15.09 -7.57
C GLU A 82 -2.03 -14.95 -6.28
N ALA A 83 -0.73 -14.67 -6.41
CA ALA A 83 0.16 -14.50 -5.27
C ALA A 83 -0.25 -13.27 -4.43
N LEU A 84 -0.51 -12.13 -5.09
CA LEU A 84 -0.97 -10.92 -4.42
C LEU A 84 -2.32 -11.11 -3.74
N SER A 85 -3.25 -11.81 -4.39
CA SER A 85 -4.57 -12.15 -3.82
C SER A 85 -4.42 -12.99 -2.57
N GLN A 86 -3.58 -14.03 -2.61
CA GLN A 86 -3.37 -14.90 -1.47
C GLN A 86 -2.67 -14.17 -0.32
N ILE A 87 -1.66 -13.34 -0.62
CA ILE A 87 -1.01 -12.46 0.35
C ILE A 87 -2.04 -11.53 1.03
N ALA A 88 -2.94 -10.94 0.26
CA ALA A 88 -3.99 -10.06 0.80
C ALA A 88 -4.96 -10.82 1.74
N ARG A 89 -5.42 -12.01 1.35
CA ARG A 89 -6.29 -12.86 2.19
C ARG A 89 -5.62 -13.21 3.51
N GLU A 90 -4.39 -13.71 3.46
CA GLU A 90 -3.65 -14.11 4.66
C GLU A 90 -3.32 -12.92 5.55
N TYR A 91 -2.95 -11.79 4.96
CA TYR A 91 -2.71 -10.55 5.69
C TYR A 91 -3.96 -10.08 6.44
N MET A 92 -5.12 -10.04 5.76
CA MET A 92 -6.39 -9.65 6.37
C MET A 92 -6.82 -10.61 7.47
N GLY A 93 -6.70 -11.92 7.24
CA GLY A 93 -6.96 -12.95 8.25
C GLY A 93 -6.10 -12.78 9.49
N ALA A 94 -4.78 -12.70 9.33
CA ALA A 94 -3.83 -12.57 10.44
C ALA A 94 -3.94 -11.24 11.20
N LEU A 95 -4.36 -10.16 10.53
CA LEU A 95 -4.56 -8.86 11.17
C LEU A 95 -5.87 -8.78 11.97
N GLY A 96 -6.78 -9.74 11.77
CA GLY A 96 -8.09 -9.82 12.45
C GLY A 96 -9.26 -9.24 11.64
N TYR A 97 -9.08 -9.03 10.34
CA TYR A 97 -10.09 -8.51 9.42
C TYR A 97 -10.62 -9.59 8.46
N GLY A 98 -10.27 -10.87 8.64
CA GLY A 98 -10.65 -11.94 7.71
C GLY A 98 -12.15 -12.16 7.54
N GLY A 99 -12.96 -11.82 8.56
CA GLY A 99 -14.42 -11.87 8.50
C GLY A 99 -15.08 -10.57 7.99
N GLN A 100 -14.31 -9.55 7.67
CA GLN A 100 -14.83 -8.28 7.16
C GLN A 100 -15.01 -8.32 5.65
N PRO A 101 -15.97 -7.57 5.09
CA PRO A 101 -15.98 -7.33 3.66
C PRO A 101 -14.76 -6.49 3.27
N TYR A 102 -14.11 -6.84 2.16
CA TYR A 102 -13.01 -6.05 1.63
C TYR A 102 -12.87 -6.17 0.12
N ILE A 103 -12.27 -5.15 -0.46
CA ILE A 103 -11.86 -5.10 -1.87
C ILE A 103 -10.38 -4.76 -1.95
N VAL A 104 -9.69 -5.41 -2.87
CA VAL A 104 -8.25 -5.24 -3.13
C VAL A 104 -8.07 -4.70 -4.54
N PHE A 105 -7.33 -3.61 -4.65
CA PHE A 105 -6.94 -3.01 -5.92
C PHE A 105 -5.45 -3.23 -6.14
N ARG A 106 -5.04 -3.67 -7.32
CA ARG A 106 -3.64 -3.63 -7.77
C ARG A 106 -3.40 -2.30 -8.47
N HIS A 107 -2.45 -1.51 -7.98
CA HIS A 107 -2.08 -0.23 -8.58
C HIS A 107 -0.79 -0.41 -9.39
N ASN A 108 -0.82 0.14 -10.61
CA ASN A 108 0.28 0.08 -11.59
C ASN A 108 0.72 1.50 -12.01
N ASP A 109 0.33 2.53 -11.25
CA ASP A 109 0.59 3.95 -11.53
C ASP A 109 2.03 4.39 -11.24
N ILE A 110 2.80 3.55 -10.57
CA ILE A 110 4.23 3.72 -10.33
C ILE A 110 4.97 2.44 -10.74
N PRO A 111 6.29 2.49 -11.03
CA PRO A 111 7.08 1.32 -11.44
C PRO A 111 7.06 0.16 -10.44
N ARG A 112 6.65 0.43 -9.20
CA ARG A 112 6.48 -0.56 -8.14
C ARG A 112 5.01 -0.93 -7.99
N GLU A 113 4.71 -2.17 -8.35
CA GLU A 113 3.40 -2.75 -8.12
C GLU A 113 3.11 -2.82 -6.61
N HIS A 114 1.91 -2.41 -6.25
CA HIS A 114 1.45 -2.45 -4.87
C HIS A 114 -0.06 -2.62 -4.86
N ILE A 115 -0.58 -3.16 -3.74
CA ILE A 115 -2.01 -3.37 -3.59
C ILE A 115 -2.59 -2.49 -2.50
N HIS A 116 -3.81 -2.02 -2.74
CA HIS A 116 -4.62 -1.26 -1.81
C HIS A 116 -5.80 -2.10 -1.34
N ILE A 117 -5.90 -2.31 -0.03
CA ILE A 117 -6.99 -3.05 0.60
C ILE A 117 -7.90 -2.03 1.29
N VAL A 118 -9.18 -2.02 0.91
CA VAL A 118 -10.23 -1.21 1.54
C VAL A 118 -11.19 -2.15 2.24
N SER A 119 -11.45 -1.91 3.53
CA SER A 119 -12.34 -2.70 4.37
C SER A 119 -12.97 -1.82 5.46
N LEU A 120 -13.70 -2.46 6.37
CA LEU A 120 -14.32 -1.85 7.53
C LEU A 120 -13.56 -2.20 8.80
N ARG A 121 -13.64 -1.28 9.76
CA ARG A 121 -12.98 -1.33 11.06
C ARG A 121 -13.96 -1.60 12.19
N VAL A 122 -15.14 -2.09 11.85
CA VAL A 122 -16.25 -2.36 12.75
C VAL A 122 -16.75 -3.78 12.51
N ASP A 123 -17.02 -4.51 13.60
CA ASP A 123 -17.65 -5.82 13.51
C ASP A 123 -19.15 -5.72 13.24
N SER A 124 -19.81 -6.87 13.09
CA SER A 124 -21.27 -6.97 12.89
C SER A 124 -22.10 -6.43 14.07
N GLU A 125 -21.48 -6.20 15.23
CA GLU A 125 -22.11 -5.57 16.40
C GLU A 125 -21.86 -4.05 16.44
N GLY A 126 -21.11 -3.49 15.48
CA GLY A 126 -20.80 -2.07 15.41
C GLY A 126 -19.64 -1.66 16.34
N ARG A 127 -18.94 -2.63 16.93
CA ARG A 127 -17.79 -2.41 17.78
C ARG A 127 -16.54 -2.28 16.92
N LYS A 128 -15.65 -1.38 17.33
CA LYS A 128 -14.39 -1.17 16.62
C LYS A 128 -13.49 -2.41 16.76
N ILE A 129 -12.99 -2.91 15.65
CA ILE A 129 -11.98 -3.98 15.62
C ILE A 129 -10.71 -3.48 16.32
N GLY A 130 -10.17 -4.29 17.22
CA GLY A 130 -9.04 -3.91 18.07
C GLY A 130 -7.79 -3.52 17.27
N ASP A 131 -7.37 -2.26 17.37
CA ASP A 131 -6.20 -1.70 16.69
C ASP A 131 -4.96 -1.57 17.58
N ARG A 132 -4.99 -2.23 18.75
CA ARG A 132 -3.86 -2.26 19.69
C ARG A 132 -2.61 -2.81 18.97
N PHE A 133 -1.53 -2.01 19.00
CA PHE A 133 -0.26 -2.32 18.34
C PHE A 133 -0.39 -2.77 16.87
N GLU A 134 -1.42 -2.33 16.14
CA GLU A 134 -1.74 -2.84 14.81
C GLU A 134 -0.57 -2.70 13.82
N ARG A 135 0.17 -1.58 13.85
CA ARG A 135 1.37 -1.40 13.02
C ARG A 135 2.47 -2.42 13.33
N ARG A 136 2.67 -2.77 14.60
CA ARG A 136 3.66 -3.79 15.02
C ARG A 136 3.21 -5.18 14.61
N ARG A 137 1.92 -5.50 14.77
CA ARG A 137 1.33 -6.76 14.30
C ARG A 137 1.44 -6.90 12.79
N SER A 138 1.06 -5.86 12.06
CA SER A 138 1.18 -5.75 10.60
C SER A 138 2.61 -6.03 10.13
N LYS A 139 3.63 -5.42 10.75
CA LYS A 139 5.04 -5.71 10.42
C LYS A 139 5.42 -7.18 10.64
N ARG A 140 5.00 -7.79 11.75
CA ARG A 140 5.26 -9.22 12.01
C ARG A 140 4.58 -10.12 10.98
N ILE A 141 3.37 -9.75 10.56
CA ILE A 141 2.61 -10.46 9.52
C ILE A 141 3.32 -10.32 8.18
N THR A 142 3.73 -9.11 7.77
CA THR A 142 4.47 -8.94 6.52
C THR A 142 5.78 -9.73 6.53
N ASP A 143 6.51 -9.77 7.64
CA ASP A 143 7.76 -10.55 7.78
C ASP A 143 7.53 -12.07 7.70
N ALA A 144 6.38 -12.54 8.17
CA ALA A 144 5.99 -13.93 8.04
C ALA A 144 5.57 -14.26 6.61
N LEU A 145 4.82 -13.38 5.96
CA LEU A 145 4.42 -13.53 4.55
C LEU A 145 5.65 -13.51 3.63
N GLU A 146 6.59 -12.59 3.83
CA GLU A 146 7.83 -12.56 3.04
C GLU A 146 8.59 -13.87 3.12
N ARG A 147 8.76 -14.43 4.32
CA ARG A 147 9.40 -15.74 4.49
C ARG A 147 8.62 -16.88 3.85
N LYS A 148 7.28 -16.87 3.97
CA LYS A 148 6.41 -17.91 3.41
C LYS A 148 6.43 -17.92 1.88
N TYR A 149 6.45 -16.75 1.26
CA TYR A 149 6.42 -16.58 -0.20
C TYR A 149 7.81 -16.42 -0.82
N GLY A 150 8.88 -16.50 -0.03
CA GLY A 150 10.26 -16.33 -0.53
C GLY A 150 10.58 -14.92 -1.05
N LEU A 151 9.90 -13.89 -0.53
CA LEU A 151 10.01 -12.51 -1.02
C LEU A 151 11.22 -11.78 -0.47
N ILE A 152 11.72 -10.80 -1.23
CA ILE A 152 12.79 -9.89 -0.80
C ILE A 152 12.35 -9.06 0.43
N PRO A 153 13.04 -9.22 1.59
CA PRO A 153 12.75 -8.50 2.81
C PRO A 153 12.80 -6.98 2.63
N SER A 154 11.66 -6.29 2.72
CA SER A 154 11.63 -4.81 2.65
C SER A 154 11.92 -4.13 3.99
N GLY A 155 12.07 -4.92 5.07
CA GLY A 155 12.26 -4.45 6.45
C GLY A 155 13.72 -4.29 6.87
N HIS A 156 14.66 -4.81 6.10
CA HIS A 156 16.03 -4.39 6.21
C HIS A 156 16.18 -3.22 5.26
N SER A 157 16.38 -2.02 5.81
CA SER A 157 17.47 -1.23 5.25
C SER A 157 18.62 -2.22 5.17
N GLN A 158 18.92 -2.76 3.98
CA GLN A 158 20.30 -3.00 3.70
C GLN A 158 20.92 -1.67 4.07
N LYS A 159 21.64 -1.61 5.21
CA LYS A 159 22.65 -0.56 5.45
C LYS A 159 23.25 -0.39 4.08
N LYS A 160 22.99 0.74 3.38
CA LYS A 160 23.26 0.91 1.96
C LYS A 160 24.67 0.37 1.70
N LYS A 161 24.79 -0.91 1.34
CA LYS A 161 26.08 -1.61 1.49
C LYS A 161 26.95 -1.30 0.29
N ASN A 162 26.34 -0.78 -0.76
CA ASN A 162 26.98 -0.21 -1.92
C ASN A 162 26.19 1.05 -2.28
N VAL A 163 26.42 2.16 -1.57
CA VAL A 163 26.35 3.41 -2.33
C VAL A 163 27.58 3.34 -3.22
N SER A 164 27.36 3.15 -4.53
CA SER A 164 28.42 3.17 -5.54
C SER A 164 29.40 4.31 -5.23
N ALA A 165 30.68 4.11 -5.48
CA ALA A 165 31.71 5.14 -5.22
C ALA A 165 31.47 6.43 -6.03
N GLN A 166 30.53 6.42 -6.98
CA GLN A 166 30.14 7.56 -7.81
C GLN A 166 28.62 7.60 -8.00
N PRO A 167 27.99 8.79 -7.99
CA PRO A 167 26.60 8.97 -8.39
C PRO A 167 26.49 8.77 -9.91
N SER A 168 25.40 8.14 -10.37
CA SER A 168 25.07 8.12 -11.79
C SER A 168 24.52 9.48 -12.22
N ALA A 169 24.90 9.96 -13.41
CA ALA A 169 24.28 11.14 -14.00
C ALA A 169 22.75 10.94 -14.12
N VAL A 170 21.99 12.02 -13.95
CA VAL A 170 20.53 11.99 -14.14
C VAL A 170 20.27 11.83 -15.64
N ASP A 171 19.63 10.73 -16.00
CA ASP A 171 19.14 10.45 -17.35
C ASP A 171 17.66 10.87 -17.43
N ILE A 172 17.41 11.94 -18.16
CA ILE A 172 16.08 12.54 -18.31
C ILE A 172 15.15 11.60 -19.12
N ASP A 173 15.71 10.78 -20.00
CA ASP A 173 14.99 9.91 -20.92
C ASP A 173 14.66 8.54 -20.29
N ALA A 174 15.42 8.12 -19.27
CA ALA A 174 15.21 6.85 -18.56
C ALA A 174 13.96 6.82 -17.64
N GLY A 175 13.29 7.96 -17.41
CA GLY A 175 12.10 8.05 -16.55
C GLY A 175 12.39 8.04 -15.03
N ASP A 176 11.36 8.29 -14.22
CA ASP A 176 11.46 8.48 -12.75
C ASP A 176 12.56 9.50 -12.31
N ILE A 177 12.58 10.66 -12.98
CA ILE A 177 13.53 11.77 -12.72
C ILE A 177 13.58 12.14 -11.22
N LYS A 178 12.44 12.11 -10.53
CA LYS A 178 12.37 12.43 -9.10
C LYS A 178 13.23 11.50 -8.26
N ARG A 179 13.19 10.20 -8.52
CA ARG A 179 14.02 9.21 -7.82
C ARG A 179 15.50 9.41 -8.16
N GLN A 180 15.82 9.70 -9.42
CA GLN A 180 17.20 9.93 -9.87
C GLN A 180 17.82 11.15 -9.18
N VAL A 181 17.12 12.30 -9.18
CA VAL A 181 17.54 13.52 -8.49
C VAL A 181 17.68 13.28 -6.98
N ALA A 182 16.71 12.59 -6.37
CA ALA A 182 16.78 12.27 -4.94
C ALA A 182 17.99 11.38 -4.60
N ALA A 183 18.36 10.44 -5.48
CA ALA A 183 19.53 9.59 -5.30
C ALA A 183 20.84 10.40 -5.36
N ALA A 184 20.97 11.30 -6.34
CA ALA A 184 22.13 12.19 -6.48
C ALA A 184 22.28 13.12 -5.27
N VAL A 185 21.19 13.76 -4.82
CA VAL A 185 21.21 14.65 -3.65
C VAL A 185 21.55 13.87 -2.38
N GLN A 186 20.95 12.70 -2.15
CA GLN A 186 21.27 11.86 -0.99
C GLN A 186 22.72 11.36 -0.98
N TYR A 187 23.32 11.16 -2.16
CA TYR A 187 24.73 10.79 -2.27
C TYR A 187 25.62 11.89 -1.71
N VAL A 188 25.39 13.14 -2.12
CA VAL A 188 26.15 14.32 -1.69
C VAL A 188 25.95 14.60 -0.20
N LEU A 189 24.68 14.67 0.25
CA LEU A 189 24.34 14.95 1.65
C LEU A 189 24.88 13.90 2.64
N GLY A 190 25.12 12.66 2.18
CA GLY A 190 25.64 11.58 3.02
C GLY A 190 27.17 11.53 3.13
N ARG A 191 27.90 12.36 2.36
CA ARG A 191 29.37 12.30 2.24
C ARG A 191 30.08 13.62 2.48
N TYR A 192 29.40 14.73 2.25
CA TYR A 192 29.98 16.06 2.37
C TYR A 192 29.30 16.83 3.49
N ALA A 193 30.11 17.51 4.31
CA ALA A 193 29.63 18.53 5.22
C ALA A 193 29.73 19.88 4.52
N PHE A 194 28.73 20.73 4.70
CA PHE A 194 28.66 22.07 4.15
C PHE A 194 28.14 23.00 5.24
N GLN A 195 28.60 24.25 5.22
CA GLN A 195 28.26 25.28 6.19
C GLN A 195 27.27 26.30 5.61
N SER A 196 26.97 26.22 4.32
CA SER A 196 26.00 27.08 3.66
C SER A 196 25.27 26.37 2.51
N VAL A 197 24.13 26.95 2.10
CA VAL A 197 23.40 26.51 0.91
C VAL A 197 24.22 26.72 -0.37
N GLY A 198 25.08 27.75 -0.40
CA GLY A 198 25.97 28.01 -1.55
C GLY A 198 26.99 26.90 -1.75
N GLU A 199 27.61 26.41 -0.67
CA GLU A 199 28.54 25.26 -0.71
C GLU A 199 27.83 23.97 -1.13
N MET A 200 26.61 23.76 -0.63
CA MET A 200 25.79 22.63 -1.06
C MET A 200 25.50 22.68 -2.57
N ASN A 201 25.20 23.86 -3.12
CA ASN A 201 24.90 24.01 -4.55
C ASN A 201 26.12 23.74 -5.44
N LEU A 202 27.33 24.12 -5.01
CA LEU A 202 28.57 23.84 -5.73
C LEU A 202 28.87 22.34 -5.89
N LEU A 203 28.39 21.51 -4.94
CA LEU A 203 28.54 20.06 -5.01
C LEU A 203 27.48 19.37 -5.89
N LEU A 204 26.45 20.11 -6.31
CA LEU A 204 25.31 19.60 -7.08
C LEU A 204 25.35 20.02 -8.56
N THR A 205 26.27 20.90 -8.94
CA THR A 205 26.55 21.36 -10.32
C THR A 205 27.66 20.56 -10.96
#